data_AF-A0A932CSD1-F1
#
_entry.id   AF-A0A932CSD1-F1
#
_cell.length_a   1.000
_cell.length_b   1.000
_cell.length_c   1.000
_cell.angle_alpha   90.00
_cell.angle_beta   90.00
_cell.angle_gamma   90.00
#
_symmetry.space_group_name_H-M   'P 1'
#
loop_
_entity.id
_entity.type
_entity.pdbx_description
1 polymer ?
#
loop_
_entity_poly.entity_id
_entity_poly.type
_entity_poly.pdbx_seq_one_letter_code
_entity_poly.pdbx_strand_id
1 'polypeptide(L)'
;MKPTVVIPRRLRLEHRYQAILRQDWTERTLPVALDLLEELLLPDVRLAAPGARGKARSSSATRYDIPATATEDLREFLEGLDSGFGPKVPSSIPPPRAGKTKLSLLARRTLVLLTIQRAFMLEGESGLFRDTQSVAFLCAVEFLLAELRSHGLREEHDLLVNALFAHTSLAWTDQPAQACYLRSAVASHLGQTEVSAHLLYLAFSLTPPTDHDYVTKAQAYWSMLLDAGNREGARGFIMAVHRAAPAQHLPEIEALISATFLQGEPRQATATRRH
;
A
#
# COMPACT_ATOMS: atom_id res chain seq x y z
N MET A 1 19.88 -11.42 16.54
CA MET A 1 18.97 -10.47 17.22
C MET A 1 18.92 -9.21 16.37
N LYS A 2 17.74 -8.76 15.92
CA LYS A 2 17.63 -7.57 15.07
C LYS A 2 17.90 -6.32 15.91
N PRO A 3 18.65 -5.32 15.41
CA PRO A 3 18.78 -4.03 16.08
C PRO A 3 17.42 -3.35 16.25
N THR A 4 17.20 -2.73 17.41
CA THR A 4 16.00 -1.94 17.71
C THR A 4 16.20 -0.48 17.31
N VAL A 5 15.17 0.10 16.70
CA VAL A 5 15.08 1.51 16.32
C VAL A 5 13.85 2.09 17.02
N VAL A 6 14.05 3.16 17.79
CA VAL A 6 12.96 3.85 18.48
C VAL A 6 12.49 5.01 17.61
N ILE A 7 11.20 5.03 17.28
CA ILE A 7 10.60 6.11 16.50
C ILE A 7 10.10 7.17 17.47
N PRO A 8 10.75 8.35 17.52
CA PRO A 8 10.39 9.39 18.47
C PRO A 8 9.09 10.09 18.06
N ARG A 9 8.27 10.44 19.04
CA ARG A 9 7.10 11.29 18.80
C ARG A 9 7.53 12.69 18.38
N ARG A 10 7.04 13.14 17.21
CA ARG A 10 7.35 14.45 16.64
C ARG A 10 6.08 15.06 16.07
N LEU A 11 5.43 15.95 16.82
CA LEU A 11 4.19 16.64 16.42
C LEU A 11 4.26 17.28 15.02
N ARG A 12 5.43 17.83 14.65
CA ARG A 12 5.65 18.38 13.30
C ARG A 12 5.47 17.33 12.20
N LEU A 13 5.91 16.09 12.44
CA LEU A 13 5.79 14.99 11.48
C LEU A 13 4.36 14.45 11.44
N GLU A 14 3.66 14.41 12.59
CA GLU A 14 2.22 14.12 12.64
C GLU A 14 1.40 15.12 11.79
N HIS A 15 1.67 16.43 11.90
CA HIS A 15 1.00 17.43 11.08
C HIS A 15 1.29 17.28 9.58
N ARG A 16 2.51 16.87 9.21
CA ARG A 16 2.85 16.59 7.80
C ARG A 16 2.12 15.36 7.29
N TYR A 17 2.03 14.30 8.08
CA TYR A 17 1.22 13.14 7.75
C TYR A 17 -0.25 13.52 7.53
N GLN A 18 -0.84 14.28 8.46
CA GLN A 18 -2.22 14.77 8.31
C GLN A 18 -2.41 15.63 7.05
N ALA A 19 -1.42 16.44 6.67
CA ALA A 19 -1.48 17.21 5.43
C ALA A 19 -1.50 16.29 4.19
N ILE A 20 -0.74 15.18 4.20
CA ILE A 20 -0.76 14.18 3.13
C ILE A 20 -2.14 13.50 3.02
N LEU A 21 -2.82 13.25 4.15
CA LEU A 21 -4.15 12.62 4.14
C LEU A 21 -5.27 13.54 3.62
N ARG A 22 -5.08 14.87 3.65
CA ARG A 22 -6.11 15.86 3.29
C ARG A 22 -6.05 16.31 1.83
N GLN A 23 -5.08 15.83 1.07
CA GLN A 23 -4.90 16.17 -0.34
C GLN A 23 -5.17 14.96 -1.22
N ASP A 24 -5.51 15.21 -2.48
CA ASP A 24 -5.57 14.15 -3.48
C ASP A 24 -4.19 13.52 -3.67
N TRP A 25 -4.15 12.19 -3.72
CA TRP A 25 -2.90 11.48 -3.91
C TRP A 25 -2.52 11.46 -5.39
N THR A 26 -1.27 11.81 -5.65
CA THR A 26 -0.70 11.86 -7.00
C THR A 26 0.67 11.19 -6.99
N GLU A 27 1.30 11.06 -8.15
CA GLU A 27 2.68 10.60 -8.31
C GLU A 27 3.68 11.35 -7.40
N ARG A 28 3.40 12.63 -7.09
CA ARG A 28 4.23 13.48 -6.22
C ARG A 28 4.06 13.16 -4.74
N THR A 29 2.98 12.49 -4.35
CA THR A 29 2.72 12.10 -2.96
C THR A 29 3.72 11.06 -2.48
N LEU A 30 4.15 10.13 -3.36
CA LEU A 30 5.11 9.09 -2.99
C LEU A 30 6.45 9.66 -2.47
N PRO A 31 7.17 10.53 -3.20
CA PRO A 31 8.40 11.14 -2.68
C PRO A 31 8.21 11.82 -1.32
N VAL A 32 7.08 12.51 -1.11
CA VAL A 32 6.77 13.20 0.15
C VAL A 32 6.57 12.22 1.30
N ALA A 33 5.88 11.11 1.06
CA ALA A 33 5.70 10.04 2.05
C ALA A 33 7.03 9.36 2.39
N LEU A 34 7.89 9.11 1.40
CA LEU A 34 9.23 8.53 1.62
C LEU A 34 10.14 9.49 2.41
N ASP A 35 10.10 10.79 2.13
CA ASP A 35 10.83 11.80 2.92
C ASP A 35 10.38 11.79 4.38
N LEU A 36 9.08 11.67 4.63
CA LEU A 36 8.53 11.59 5.98
C LEU A 36 8.97 10.31 6.72
N LEU A 37 8.98 9.16 6.04
CA LEU A 37 9.48 7.89 6.60
C LEU A 37 10.95 8.00 7.02
N GLU A 38 11.80 8.60 6.19
CA GLU A 38 13.21 8.80 6.54
C GLU A 38 13.39 9.73 7.74
N GLU A 39 12.63 10.82 7.80
CA GLU A 39 12.68 11.75 8.92
C GLU A 39 12.22 11.10 10.24
N LEU A 40 11.28 10.15 10.18
CA LEU A 40 10.86 9.36 11.33
C LEU A 40 11.97 8.42 11.83
N LEU A 41 12.87 7.99 10.95
CA LEU A 41 14.01 7.09 11.28
C LEU A 41 15.28 7.84 11.76
N LEU A 42 15.41 9.14 11.43
CA LEU A 42 16.61 9.95 11.67
C LEU A 42 16.59 10.66 13.04
N PRO A 43 16.82 9.90 14.11
CA PRO A 43 18.14 10.07 14.72
C PRO A 43 18.90 8.75 14.91
N ASP A 44 18.22 7.61 14.90
CA ASP A 44 18.75 6.33 15.36
C ASP A 44 19.23 5.44 14.22
N VAL A 45 18.67 5.61 13.02
CA VAL A 45 19.10 4.87 11.84
C VAL A 45 19.99 5.76 11.00
N ARG A 46 21.30 5.70 11.29
CA ARG A 46 22.24 5.86 10.17
C ARG A 46 22.05 4.62 9.33
N LEU A 47 21.29 4.72 8.24
CA LEU A 47 21.25 3.74 7.15
C LEU A 47 22.65 3.75 6.48
N ALA A 48 23.64 3.32 7.25
CA ALA A 48 25.01 3.17 6.84
C ALA A 48 25.11 1.78 6.21
N ALA A 49 25.37 1.77 4.90
CA ALA A 49 25.88 0.58 4.24
C ALA A 49 27.00 -0.05 5.09
N PRO A 50 27.12 -1.39 5.14
CA PRO A 50 28.29 -2.03 5.74
C PRO A 50 29.54 -1.51 5.02
N GLY A 51 30.29 -0.62 5.66
CA GLY A 51 31.52 0.00 5.11
C GLY A 51 31.60 1.53 5.14
N ALA A 52 30.50 2.26 5.36
CA ALA A 52 30.51 3.73 5.30
C ALA A 52 30.84 4.41 6.64
N ARG A 53 32.07 4.25 7.15
CA ARG A 53 32.65 5.22 8.10
C ARG A 53 33.15 6.43 7.30
N GLY A 54 32.25 7.36 6.98
CA GLY A 54 32.62 8.54 6.19
C GLY A 54 31.67 9.71 6.35
N LYS A 55 32.06 10.65 7.23
CA LYS A 55 31.68 12.07 7.34
C LYS A 55 30.29 12.47 6.78
N ALA A 56 29.39 12.74 7.72
CA ALA A 56 28.19 13.55 7.49
C ALA A 56 28.58 14.98 7.02
N ARG A 57 28.02 15.41 5.88
CA ARG A 57 27.60 16.80 5.64
C ARG A 57 26.85 16.92 4.30
N SER A 58 25.65 17.51 4.40
CA SER A 58 25.04 18.46 3.46
C SER A 58 24.63 18.01 2.06
N SER A 59 23.31 18.16 1.79
CA SER A 59 22.72 18.64 0.53
C SER A 59 23.17 17.99 -0.77
N SER A 60 22.66 16.80 -1.05
CA SER A 60 22.23 16.31 -2.37
C SER A 60 21.82 14.86 -2.17
N ALA A 61 20.77 14.42 -2.85
CA ALA A 61 20.22 13.06 -2.84
C ALA A 61 21.26 12.02 -2.38
N THR A 62 21.23 11.68 -1.09
CA THR A 62 22.14 10.71 -0.51
C THR A 62 21.90 9.42 -1.26
N ARG A 63 22.93 8.97 -1.99
CA ARG A 63 22.92 7.69 -2.69
C ARG A 63 22.57 6.60 -1.67
N TYR A 64 21.35 6.11 -1.76
CA TYR A 64 20.94 4.88 -1.12
C TYR A 64 21.47 3.72 -1.96
N ASP A 65 22.64 3.21 -1.58
CA ASP A 65 23.12 1.95 -2.10
C ASP A 65 22.44 0.83 -1.29
N ILE A 66 21.45 0.17 -1.90
CA ILE A 66 20.87 -1.06 -1.36
C ILE A 66 21.99 -2.11 -1.35
N PRO A 67 22.35 -2.68 -0.19
CA PRO A 67 23.29 -3.80 -0.16
C PRO A 67 22.74 -4.94 -1.02
N ALA A 68 23.56 -5.54 -1.87
CA ALA A 68 23.13 -6.68 -2.69
C ALA A 68 22.47 -7.79 -1.84
N THR A 69 22.96 -7.96 -0.61
CA THR A 69 22.46 -8.89 0.40
C THR A 69 21.00 -8.62 0.80
N ALA A 70 20.54 -7.36 0.86
CA ALA A 70 19.15 -7.04 1.21
C ALA A 70 18.15 -7.60 0.19
N THR A 71 18.62 -7.83 -1.05
CA THR A 71 17.80 -8.36 -2.14
C THR A 71 17.83 -9.90 -2.16
N GLU A 72 18.97 -10.50 -1.82
CA GLU A 72 19.08 -11.96 -1.60
C GLU A 72 18.25 -12.39 -0.39
N ASP A 73 18.31 -11.63 0.70
CA ASP A 73 17.47 -11.80 1.88
C ASP A 73 15.99 -11.69 1.48
N LEU A 74 15.62 -10.67 0.68
CA LEU A 74 14.26 -10.49 0.16
C LEU A 74 13.74 -11.75 -0.52
N ARG A 75 14.54 -12.30 -1.43
CA ARG A 75 14.25 -13.54 -2.13
C ARG A 75 14.08 -14.73 -1.18
N GLU A 76 15.01 -14.98 -0.27
CA GLU A 76 14.95 -16.13 0.66
C GLU A 76 13.66 -16.12 1.49
N PHE A 77 13.25 -14.94 1.96
CA PHE A 77 11.99 -14.80 2.70
C PHE A 77 10.76 -15.06 1.84
N LEU A 78 10.76 -14.59 0.59
CA LEU A 78 9.65 -14.81 -0.33
C LEU A 78 9.52 -16.28 -0.71
N GLU A 79 10.65 -16.97 -0.90
CA GLU A 79 10.69 -18.42 -1.11
C GLU A 79 10.18 -19.19 0.12
N GLY A 80 10.47 -18.72 1.34
CA GLY A 80 9.97 -19.28 2.58
C GLY A 80 8.49 -18.98 2.90
N LEU A 81 7.86 -18.04 2.20
CA LEU A 81 6.46 -17.64 2.42
C LEU A 81 5.42 -18.52 1.69
N ASP A 82 5.87 -19.62 1.05
CA ASP A 82 5.10 -20.62 0.28
C ASP A 82 3.57 -20.50 0.37
N SER A 83 3.00 -19.55 -0.37
CA SER A 83 1.60 -19.14 -0.19
C SER A 83 0.75 -19.41 -1.43
N GLY A 84 1.29 -19.95 -2.52
CA GLY A 84 0.55 -20.23 -3.77
C GLY A 84 -0.02 -19.00 -4.49
N PHE A 85 -0.19 -17.87 -3.78
CA PHE A 85 -0.79 -16.61 -4.23
C PHE A 85 0.21 -15.44 -4.27
N GLY A 86 1.49 -15.70 -3.96
CA GLY A 86 2.55 -14.69 -4.00
C GLY A 86 2.94 -14.31 -5.45
N PRO A 87 3.49 -13.11 -5.67
CA PRO A 87 4.08 -12.74 -6.95
C PRO A 87 5.24 -13.68 -7.30
N LYS A 88 5.52 -13.84 -8.60
CA LYS A 88 6.69 -14.61 -9.03
C LYS A 88 7.95 -13.91 -8.55
N VAL A 89 8.83 -14.69 -7.91
CA VAL A 89 10.17 -14.23 -7.54
C VAL A 89 10.95 -13.93 -8.82
N PRO A 90 11.64 -12.78 -8.93
CA PRO A 90 12.39 -12.43 -10.13
C PRO A 90 13.52 -13.43 -10.38
N SER A 91 13.72 -13.84 -11.63
CA SER A 91 14.81 -14.77 -12.02
C SER A 91 16.21 -14.14 -11.96
N SER A 92 16.28 -12.81 -12.05
CA SER A 92 17.51 -12.02 -11.92
C SER A 92 17.26 -10.83 -11.00
N ILE A 93 18.22 -10.57 -10.12
CA ILE A 93 18.26 -9.34 -9.33
C ILE A 93 18.96 -8.30 -10.19
N PRO A 94 18.36 -7.11 -10.42
CA PRO A 94 19.04 -6.05 -11.16
C PRO A 94 20.35 -5.73 -10.46
N PRO A 95 21.50 -5.73 -11.15
CA PRO A 95 22.77 -5.46 -10.49
C PRO A 95 22.72 -4.08 -9.82
N PRO A 96 23.49 -3.85 -8.74
CA PRO A 96 23.48 -2.58 -8.00
C PRO A 96 23.70 -1.34 -8.87
N ARG A 97 24.20 -1.52 -10.11
CA ARG A 97 24.53 -0.49 -11.10
C ARG A 97 23.62 -0.44 -12.33
N ALA A 98 22.62 -1.32 -12.49
CA ALA A 98 21.61 -1.19 -13.53
C ALA A 98 20.56 -0.15 -13.10
N GLY A 99 20.37 0.89 -13.92
CA GLY A 99 19.38 1.94 -13.72
C GLY A 99 19.80 3.08 -12.77
N LYS A 100 20.61 4.05 -13.24
CA LYS A 100 20.82 5.35 -12.55
C LYS A 100 19.68 6.35 -12.83
N THR A 101 18.50 5.89 -13.25
CA THR A 101 17.37 6.78 -13.52
C THR A 101 16.77 7.24 -12.19
N LYS A 102 16.13 8.41 -12.19
CA LYS A 102 15.40 8.88 -11.01
C LYS A 102 14.33 7.88 -10.57
N LEU A 103 13.72 7.17 -11.52
CA LEU A 103 12.66 6.20 -11.29
C LEU A 103 13.19 4.91 -10.63
N SER A 104 14.31 4.37 -11.12
CA SER A 104 14.98 3.23 -10.47
C SER A 104 15.42 3.57 -9.04
N LEU A 105 15.92 4.79 -8.80
CA LEU A 105 16.28 5.25 -7.46
C LEU A 105 15.05 5.38 -6.54
N LEU A 106 13.93 5.88 -7.08
CA LEU A 106 12.67 5.97 -6.35
C LEU A 106 12.14 4.57 -5.97
N ALA A 107 12.16 3.61 -6.89
CA ALA A 107 11.78 2.22 -6.63
C ALA A 107 12.64 1.57 -5.56
N ARG A 108 13.96 1.78 -5.63
CA ARG A 108 14.91 1.33 -4.61
C ARG A 108 14.61 1.94 -3.23
N ARG A 109 14.38 3.24 -3.18
CA ARG A 109 14.03 3.94 -1.93
C ARG A 109 12.74 3.39 -1.32
N THR A 110 11.69 3.21 -2.13
CA THR A 110 10.42 2.61 -1.72
C THR A 110 10.62 1.21 -1.14
N LEU A 111 11.37 0.35 -1.83
CA LEU A 111 11.67 -1.01 -1.38
C LEU A 111 12.30 -1.02 0.02
N VAL A 112 13.36 -0.23 0.22
CA VAL A 112 14.09 -0.18 1.50
C VAL A 112 13.15 0.23 2.63
N LEU A 113 12.41 1.31 2.44
CA LEU A 113 11.56 1.86 3.49
C LEU A 113 10.34 0.98 3.80
N LEU A 114 9.80 0.26 2.81
CA LEU A 114 8.69 -0.68 3.04
C LEU A 114 9.15 -1.99 3.68
N THR A 115 10.40 -2.41 3.48
CA THR A 115 10.91 -3.69 4.02
C THR A 115 11.83 -3.52 5.23
N ILE A 116 11.91 -2.32 5.81
CA ILE A 116 12.88 -2.00 6.88
C ILE A 116 12.75 -2.90 8.12
N GLN A 117 11.55 -3.39 8.44
CA GLN A 117 11.27 -4.34 9.53
C GLN A 117 12.01 -5.69 9.38
N ARG A 118 12.55 -5.98 8.19
CA ARG A 118 13.47 -7.10 8.01
C ARG A 118 14.77 -6.92 8.76
N ALA A 119 15.33 -5.72 8.71
CA ALA A 119 16.63 -5.42 9.30
C ALA A 119 16.50 -4.94 10.74
N PHE A 120 15.38 -4.29 11.09
CA PHE A 120 15.22 -3.63 12.39
C PHE A 120 13.92 -4.04 13.10
N MET A 121 13.95 -4.02 14.42
CA MET A 121 12.74 -3.94 15.24
C MET A 121 12.37 -2.47 15.44
N LEU A 122 11.10 -2.13 15.26
CA LEU A 122 10.61 -0.76 15.42
C LEU A 122 9.83 -0.63 16.74
N GLU A 123 10.22 0.33 17.57
CA GLU A 123 9.57 0.65 18.85
C GLU A 123 9.18 2.14 18.89
N GLY A 124 8.41 2.57 19.90
CA GLY A 124 7.91 3.95 20.01
C GLY A 124 6.68 4.22 19.14
N GLU A 125 6.64 5.36 18.45
CA GLU A 125 5.53 5.79 17.55
C GLU A 125 5.51 5.00 16.23
N SER A 126 5.55 3.68 16.32
CA SER A 126 5.53 2.77 15.19
C SER A 126 4.21 2.82 14.39
N GLY A 127 3.11 3.26 15.01
CA GLY A 127 1.83 3.49 14.34
C GLY A 127 1.94 4.52 13.21
N LEU A 128 2.39 5.74 13.52
CA LEU A 128 2.59 6.80 12.52
C LEU A 128 3.52 6.36 11.37
N PHE A 129 4.55 5.59 11.69
CA PHE A 129 5.46 5.06 10.68
C PHE A 129 4.77 4.05 9.76
N ARG A 130 4.04 3.07 10.31
CA ARG A 130 3.28 2.09 9.54
C ARG A 130 2.18 2.74 8.70
N ASP A 131 1.50 3.73 9.25
CA ASP A 131 0.49 4.52 8.54
C ASP A 131 1.10 5.25 7.34
N THR A 132 2.27 5.87 7.52
CA THR A 132 3.01 6.50 6.43
C THR A 132 3.51 5.45 5.41
N GLN A 133 3.89 4.25 5.86
CA GLN A 133 4.22 3.14 4.95
C GLN A 133 3.01 2.73 4.11
N SER A 134 1.79 2.71 4.67
CA SER A 134 0.56 2.44 3.88
C SER A 134 0.35 3.46 2.77
N VAL A 135 0.59 4.76 3.03
CA VAL A 135 0.50 5.79 1.98
C VAL A 135 1.54 5.56 0.89
N ALA A 136 2.81 5.34 1.27
CA ALA A 136 3.88 5.06 0.31
C ALA A 136 3.60 3.78 -0.49
N PHE A 137 3.06 2.75 0.16
CA PHE A 137 2.65 1.50 -0.47
C PHE A 137 1.58 1.73 -1.54
N LEU A 138 0.47 2.38 -1.18
CA LEU A 138 -0.64 2.59 -2.09
C LEU A 138 -0.24 3.49 -3.26
N CYS A 139 0.54 4.55 -3.01
CA CYS A 139 1.09 5.37 -4.10
C CYS A 139 2.07 4.58 -4.99
N ALA A 140 2.82 3.64 -4.43
CA ALA A 140 3.74 2.81 -5.21
C ALA A 140 2.97 1.85 -6.12
N VAL A 141 1.89 1.23 -5.62
CA VAL A 141 1.00 0.37 -6.42
C VAL A 141 0.35 1.18 -7.54
N GLU A 142 -0.27 2.31 -7.20
CA GLU A 142 -1.07 3.11 -8.14
C GLU A 142 -0.21 3.78 -9.23
N PHE A 143 0.93 4.37 -8.84
CA PHE A 143 1.71 5.21 -9.74
C PHE A 143 3.04 4.58 -10.14
N LEU A 144 3.84 4.16 -9.15
CA LEU A 144 5.23 3.80 -9.41
C LEU A 144 5.37 2.51 -10.23
N LEU A 145 4.55 1.49 -9.97
CA LEU A 145 4.61 0.24 -10.73
C LEU A 145 4.21 0.46 -12.20
N ALA A 146 3.18 1.27 -12.46
CA ALA A 146 2.78 1.63 -13.82
C ALA A 146 3.91 2.37 -14.56
N GLU A 147 4.54 3.34 -13.90
CA GLU A 147 5.67 4.10 -14.44
C GLU A 147 6.89 3.22 -14.75
N LEU A 148 7.24 2.28 -13.85
CA LEU A 148 8.34 1.34 -14.09
C LEU A 148 8.06 0.46 -15.32
N ARG A 149 6.82 -0.01 -15.47
CA ARG A 149 6.39 -0.82 -16.62
C ARG A 149 6.43 0.00 -17.92
N SER A 150 5.93 1.23 -17.92
CA SER A 150 5.89 2.10 -19.11
C SER A 150 7.30 2.46 -19.61
N HIS A 151 8.27 2.56 -18.70
CA HIS A 151 9.68 2.82 -19.02
C HIS A 151 10.52 1.56 -19.29
N GLY A 152 9.91 0.36 -19.28
CA GLY A 152 10.60 -0.90 -19.55
C GLY A 152 11.54 -1.38 -18.43
N LEU A 153 11.42 -0.82 -17.22
CA LEU A 153 12.20 -1.19 -16.03
C LEU A 153 11.60 -2.41 -15.33
N ARG A 154 11.61 -3.55 -16.03
CA ARG A 154 10.96 -4.79 -15.60
C ARG A 154 11.54 -5.36 -14.31
N GLU A 155 12.87 -5.34 -14.17
CA GLU A 155 13.53 -5.89 -12.99
C GLU A 155 13.20 -5.10 -11.73
N GLU A 156 13.20 -3.76 -11.80
CA GLU A 156 12.78 -2.91 -10.69
C GLU A 156 11.29 -3.03 -10.38
N HIS A 157 10.44 -3.16 -11.41
CA HIS A 157 9.03 -3.43 -11.24
C HIS A 157 8.80 -4.73 -10.47
N ASP A 158 9.39 -5.83 -10.93
CA ASP A 158 9.17 -7.15 -10.33
C ASP A 158 9.72 -7.20 -8.91
N LEU A 159 10.89 -6.58 -8.67
CA LEU A 159 11.46 -6.48 -7.34
C LEU A 159 10.58 -5.66 -6.40
N LEU A 160 10.02 -4.53 -6.86
CA LEU A 160 9.13 -3.70 -6.05
C LEU A 160 7.80 -4.40 -5.74
N VAL A 161 7.20 -5.13 -6.69
CA VAL A 161 6.02 -5.98 -6.43
C VAL A 161 6.30 -6.96 -5.30
N ASN A 162 7.44 -7.63 -5.35
CA ASN A 162 7.86 -8.59 -4.33
C ASN A 162 8.10 -7.91 -2.97
N ALA A 163 8.69 -6.71 -2.96
CA ALA A 163 8.87 -5.92 -1.73
C ALA A 163 7.53 -5.47 -1.11
N LEU A 164 6.58 -5.03 -1.94
CA LEU A 164 5.21 -4.69 -1.52
C LEU A 164 4.54 -5.93 -0.90
N PHE A 165 4.60 -7.08 -1.57
CA PHE A 165 4.05 -8.31 -1.01
C PHE A 165 4.70 -8.68 0.33
N ALA A 166 6.04 -8.64 0.42
CA ALA A 166 6.76 -8.90 1.66
C ALA A 166 6.38 -7.93 2.78
N HIS A 167 6.20 -6.64 2.49
CA HIS A 167 5.79 -5.63 3.46
C HIS A 167 4.50 -6.02 4.18
N THR A 168 3.51 -6.55 3.45
CA THR A 168 2.23 -6.98 4.04
C THR A 168 2.41 -8.10 5.08
N SER A 169 3.41 -8.95 4.92
CA SER A 169 3.75 -10.03 5.86
C SER A 169 4.67 -9.59 6.99
N LEU A 170 5.39 -8.48 6.83
CA LEU A 170 6.41 -8.02 7.77
C LEU A 170 5.89 -6.95 8.73
N ALA A 171 5.11 -6.01 8.22
CA ALA A 171 4.68 -4.82 8.97
C ALA A 171 3.31 -4.96 9.62
N TRP A 172 2.48 -5.91 9.16
CA TRP A 172 1.06 -6.01 9.51
C TRP A 172 0.68 -7.37 10.10
N THR A 173 1.62 -8.06 10.75
CA THR A 173 1.39 -9.38 11.37
C THR A 173 0.34 -9.36 12.47
N ASP A 174 0.17 -8.21 13.13
CA ASP A 174 -0.78 -7.93 14.20
C ASP A 174 -2.09 -7.32 13.70
N GLN A 175 -2.20 -6.98 12.41
CA GLN A 175 -3.39 -6.39 11.80
C GLN A 175 -3.74 -7.10 10.49
N PRO A 176 -4.29 -8.33 10.57
CA PRO A 176 -4.52 -9.16 9.39
C PRO A 176 -5.50 -8.53 8.39
N ALA A 177 -6.48 -7.74 8.86
CA ALA A 177 -7.38 -7.00 7.99
C ALA A 177 -6.63 -6.01 7.07
N GLN A 178 -5.66 -5.27 7.61
CA GLN A 178 -4.85 -4.33 6.84
C GLN A 178 -3.89 -5.06 5.90
N ALA A 179 -3.29 -6.17 6.34
CA ALA A 179 -2.47 -7.02 5.48
C ALA A 179 -3.25 -7.52 4.26
N CYS A 180 -4.48 -8.01 4.45
CA CYS A 180 -5.37 -8.42 3.37
C CYS A 180 -5.71 -7.26 2.43
N TYR A 181 -6.05 -6.09 2.96
CA TYR A 181 -6.35 -4.90 2.17
C TYR A 181 -5.17 -4.51 1.27
N LEU A 182 -3.96 -4.39 1.82
CA LEU A 182 -2.77 -4.03 1.05
C LEU A 182 -2.40 -5.11 0.00
N ARG A 183 -2.54 -6.40 0.34
CA ARG A 183 -2.34 -7.49 -0.64
C ARG A 183 -3.34 -7.42 -1.78
N SER A 184 -4.58 -7.03 -1.51
CA SER A 184 -5.61 -6.90 -2.55
C SER A 184 -5.25 -5.85 -3.60
N ALA A 185 -4.60 -4.75 -3.19
CA ALA A 185 -4.12 -3.71 -4.10
C ALA A 185 -3.01 -4.26 -5.02
N VAL A 186 -2.07 -5.03 -4.48
CA VAL A 186 -1.03 -5.70 -5.29
C VAL A 186 -1.65 -6.71 -6.25
N ALA A 187 -2.59 -7.55 -5.78
CA ALA A 187 -3.28 -8.51 -6.63
C ALA A 187 -4.06 -7.82 -7.77
N SER A 188 -4.73 -6.71 -7.48
CA SER A 188 -5.45 -5.90 -8.47
C SER A 188 -4.49 -5.39 -9.56
N HIS A 189 -3.35 -4.81 -9.16
CA HIS A 189 -2.32 -4.34 -10.09
C HIS A 189 -1.76 -5.46 -10.99
N LEU A 190 -1.65 -6.67 -10.45
CA LEU A 190 -1.22 -7.86 -11.20
C LEU A 190 -2.31 -8.46 -12.10
N GLY A 191 -3.51 -7.88 -12.12
CA GLY A 191 -4.67 -8.39 -12.88
C GLY A 191 -5.31 -9.65 -12.28
N GLN A 192 -5.04 -9.94 -11.01
CA GLN A 192 -5.59 -11.09 -10.29
C GLN A 192 -6.90 -10.71 -9.61
N THR A 193 -7.92 -10.40 -10.41
CA THR A 193 -9.20 -9.82 -9.92
C THR A 193 -9.89 -10.70 -8.87
N GLU A 194 -9.94 -12.02 -9.07
CA GLU A 194 -10.57 -12.95 -8.11
C GLU A 194 -9.83 -12.98 -6.76
N VAL A 195 -8.50 -12.98 -6.79
CA VAL A 195 -7.67 -12.95 -5.58
C VAL A 195 -7.83 -11.61 -4.86
N SER A 196 -7.82 -10.50 -5.60
CA SER A 196 -8.08 -9.17 -5.05
C SER A 196 -9.45 -9.08 -4.38
N ALA A 197 -10.50 -9.59 -5.04
CA ALA A 197 -11.85 -9.63 -4.51
C ALA A 197 -11.94 -10.44 -3.21
N HIS A 198 -11.35 -11.63 -3.19
CA HIS A 198 -11.30 -12.47 -1.99
C HIS A 198 -10.57 -11.78 -0.83
N LEU A 199 -9.43 -11.15 -1.09
CA LEU A 199 -8.66 -10.43 -0.09
C LEU A 199 -9.40 -9.20 0.46
N LEU A 200 -10.12 -8.45 -0.38
CA LEU A 200 -10.96 -7.34 0.07
C LEU A 200 -12.11 -7.82 0.97
N TYR A 201 -12.76 -8.93 0.61
CA TYR A 201 -13.80 -9.53 1.45
C TYR A 201 -13.25 -9.99 2.80
N LEU A 202 -12.06 -10.61 2.82
CA LEU A 202 -11.37 -10.98 4.07
C LEU A 202 -11.00 -9.75 4.89
N ALA A 203 -10.47 -8.70 4.26
CA ALA A 203 -10.13 -7.45 4.95
C ALA A 203 -11.35 -6.86 5.66
N PHE A 204 -12.50 -6.80 4.97
CA PHE A 204 -13.77 -6.39 5.57
C PHE A 204 -14.20 -7.31 6.71
N SER A 205 -14.23 -8.63 6.47
CA SER A 205 -14.72 -9.63 7.44
C SER A 205 -13.89 -9.69 8.73
N LEU A 206 -12.60 -9.38 8.64
CA LEU A 206 -11.68 -9.30 9.77
C LEU A 206 -11.72 -7.95 10.49
N THR A 207 -12.45 -6.97 9.98
CA THR A 207 -12.55 -5.63 10.59
C THR A 207 -13.82 -5.54 11.46
N PRO A 208 -13.68 -5.29 12.77
CA PRO A 208 -14.83 -5.15 13.65
C PRO A 208 -15.75 -3.99 13.20
N PRO A 209 -17.08 -4.10 13.35
CA PRO A 209 -18.00 -3.02 12.99
C PRO A 209 -17.80 -1.71 13.76
N THR A 210 -17.13 -1.75 14.91
CA THR A 210 -16.79 -0.59 15.74
C THR A 210 -15.49 0.09 15.32
N ASP A 211 -14.72 -0.52 14.42
CA ASP A 211 -13.45 0.00 13.95
C ASP A 211 -13.68 1.16 12.96
N HIS A 212 -12.86 2.20 13.05
CA HIS A 212 -12.90 3.34 12.14
C HIS A 212 -12.70 2.96 10.67
N ASP A 213 -11.98 1.87 10.37
CA ASP A 213 -11.74 1.39 9.01
C ASP A 213 -12.88 0.55 8.42
N TYR A 214 -13.93 0.26 9.22
CA TYR A 214 -14.99 -0.65 8.82
C TYR A 214 -15.68 -0.22 7.53
N VAL A 215 -16.06 1.06 7.45
CA VAL A 215 -16.76 1.59 6.27
C VAL A 215 -15.82 1.67 5.07
N THR A 216 -14.56 2.07 5.26
CA THR A 216 -13.55 2.12 4.21
C THR A 216 -13.37 0.75 3.53
N LYS A 217 -13.25 -0.32 4.33
CA LYS A 217 -13.08 -1.69 3.79
C LYS A 217 -14.37 -2.23 3.17
N ALA A 218 -15.53 -1.88 3.72
CA ALA A 218 -16.81 -2.19 3.09
C ALA A 218 -16.94 -1.51 1.72
N GLN A 219 -16.63 -0.22 1.65
CA GLN A 219 -16.65 0.55 0.41
C GLN A 219 -15.69 -0.02 -0.63
N ALA A 220 -14.47 -0.40 -0.25
CA ALA A 220 -13.50 -0.98 -1.18
C ALA A 220 -14.02 -2.28 -1.84
N TYR A 221 -14.60 -3.20 -1.05
CA TYR A 221 -15.19 -4.42 -1.59
C TYR A 221 -16.45 -4.14 -2.43
N TRP A 222 -17.31 -3.24 -1.97
CA TRP A 222 -18.51 -2.83 -2.70
C TRP A 222 -18.17 -2.21 -4.07
N SER A 223 -17.20 -1.29 -4.13
CA SER A 223 -16.75 -0.68 -5.37
C SER A 223 -16.19 -1.73 -6.34
N MET A 224 -15.38 -2.68 -5.85
CA MET A 224 -14.87 -3.77 -6.67
C MET A 224 -16.00 -4.61 -7.29
N LEU A 225 -17.06 -4.92 -6.52
CA LEU A 225 -18.23 -5.63 -7.07
C LEU A 225 -18.93 -4.83 -8.17
N LEU A 226 -19.03 -3.50 -8.02
CA LEU A 226 -19.60 -2.64 -9.06
C LEU A 226 -18.72 -2.58 -10.31
N ASP A 227 -17.42 -2.42 -10.15
CA ASP A 227 -16.45 -2.37 -11.25
C ASP A 227 -16.42 -3.68 -12.04
N ALA A 228 -16.63 -4.82 -11.35
CA ALA A 228 -16.79 -6.14 -11.97
C ALA A 228 -18.18 -6.36 -12.61
N GLY A 229 -19.09 -5.38 -12.55
CA GLY A 229 -20.45 -5.48 -13.07
C GLY A 229 -21.40 -6.32 -12.21
N ASN A 230 -20.97 -6.81 -11.04
CA ASN A 230 -21.78 -7.60 -10.12
C ASN A 230 -22.67 -6.72 -9.23
N ARG A 231 -23.63 -6.04 -9.86
CA ARG A 231 -24.53 -5.08 -9.20
C ARG A 231 -25.43 -5.72 -8.14
N GLU A 232 -25.96 -6.92 -8.40
CA GLU A 232 -26.78 -7.65 -7.43
C GLU A 232 -25.95 -8.07 -6.21
N GLY A 233 -24.71 -8.51 -6.42
CA GLY A 233 -23.77 -8.79 -5.34
C GLY A 233 -23.46 -7.55 -4.51
N ALA A 234 -23.16 -6.41 -5.17
CA ALA A 234 -22.89 -5.14 -4.50
C ALA A 234 -24.08 -4.68 -3.64
N ARG A 235 -25.30 -4.78 -4.20
CA ARG A 235 -26.55 -4.47 -3.50
C ARG A 235 -26.77 -5.38 -2.29
N GLY A 236 -26.66 -6.69 -2.48
CA GLY A 236 -26.82 -7.66 -1.40
C GLY A 236 -25.82 -7.43 -0.26
N PHE A 237 -24.56 -7.14 -0.62
CA PHE A 237 -23.50 -6.82 0.31
C PHE A 237 -23.77 -5.55 1.11
N ILE A 238 -24.05 -4.41 0.48
CA ILE A 238 -24.22 -3.14 1.20
C ILE A 238 -25.46 -3.15 2.11
N MET A 239 -26.53 -3.87 1.73
CA MET A 239 -27.68 -4.11 2.61
C MET A 239 -27.31 -4.94 3.84
N ALA A 240 -26.42 -5.93 3.69
CA ALA A 240 -25.93 -6.71 4.83
C ALA A 240 -25.06 -5.86 5.76
N VAL A 241 -24.17 -5.02 5.20
CA VAL A 241 -23.36 -4.06 5.97
C VAL A 241 -24.25 -3.11 6.76
N HIS A 242 -25.26 -2.50 6.13
CA HIS A 242 -26.21 -1.60 6.78
C HIS A 242 -26.92 -2.24 7.99
N ARG A 243 -27.32 -3.51 7.89
CA ARG A 243 -27.98 -4.22 9.00
C ARG A 243 -27.05 -4.50 10.18
N ALA A 244 -25.74 -4.62 9.94
CA ALA A 244 -24.76 -4.99 10.97
C ALA A 244 -23.99 -3.78 11.53
N ALA A 245 -24.04 -2.64 10.85
CA ALA A 245 -23.25 -1.47 11.20
C ALA A 245 -23.80 -0.72 12.43
N PRO A 246 -22.91 -0.25 13.32
CA PRO A 246 -23.27 0.70 14.37
C PRO A 246 -23.81 2.02 13.80
N ALA A 247 -24.64 2.71 14.60
CA ALA A 247 -25.29 3.96 14.23
C ALA A 247 -24.32 5.04 13.69
N GLN A 248 -23.10 5.10 14.20
CA GLN A 248 -22.08 6.06 13.78
C GLN A 248 -21.67 5.93 12.30
N HIS A 249 -21.84 4.75 11.70
CA HIS A 249 -21.45 4.47 10.32
C HIS A 249 -22.62 4.53 9.33
N LEU A 250 -23.87 4.58 9.82
CA LEU A 250 -25.05 4.56 8.96
C LEU A 250 -25.10 5.70 7.94
N PRO A 251 -24.74 6.97 8.25
CA PRO A 251 -24.82 8.05 7.27
C PRO A 251 -23.98 7.80 6.02
N GLU A 252 -22.79 7.21 6.19
CA GLU A 252 -21.89 6.89 5.08
C GLU A 252 -22.38 5.67 4.30
N ILE A 253 -22.89 4.65 5.00
CA ILE A 253 -23.47 3.46 4.36
C ILE A 253 -24.74 3.82 3.56
N GLU A 254 -25.58 4.71 4.06
CA GLU A 254 -26.77 5.22 3.36
C GLU A 254 -26.39 5.99 2.07
N ALA A 255 -25.24 6.69 2.08
CA ALA A 255 -24.70 7.31 0.87
C ALA A 255 -24.27 6.26 -0.17
N LEU A 256 -23.60 5.18 0.25
CA LEU A 256 -23.23 4.06 -0.64
C LEU A 256 -24.46 3.34 -1.21
N ILE A 257 -25.49 3.14 -0.38
CA ILE A 257 -26.79 2.61 -0.81
C ILE A 257 -27.36 3.50 -1.92
N SER A 258 -27.47 4.79 -1.67
CA SER A 258 -28.01 5.76 -2.64
C SER A 258 -27.24 5.70 -3.97
N ALA A 259 -25.91 5.65 -3.92
CA ALA A 259 -25.07 5.49 -5.11
C ALA A 259 -25.34 4.19 -5.88
N THR A 260 -25.57 3.08 -5.18
CA THR A 260 -25.88 1.76 -5.77
C THR A 260 -27.17 1.80 -6.58
N PHE A 261 -28.20 2.47 -6.05
CA PHE A 261 -29.53 2.50 -6.67
C PHE A 261 -29.67 3.57 -7.76
N LEU A 262 -28.93 4.68 -7.68
CA LEU A 262 -28.96 5.74 -8.68
C LEU A 262 -28.24 5.37 -9.99
N GLN A 263 -27.24 4.47 -9.95
CA GLN A 263 -26.56 3.97 -11.17
C GLN A 263 -27.39 2.91 -11.95
N GLY A 264 -28.62 2.63 -11.49
CA GLY A 264 -29.53 1.62 -12.05
C GLY A 264 -30.62 2.13 -12.98
N GLU A 265 -30.84 3.45 -13.11
CA GLU A 265 -31.89 3.96 -14.00
C GLU A 265 -31.35 4.20 -15.42
N PRO A 266 -31.72 3.39 -16.43
CA PRO A 266 -31.68 3.89 -17.79
C PRO A 266 -32.64 5.07 -17.85
N ARG A 267 -32.15 6.25 -18.27
CA ARG A 267 -33.03 7.35 -18.68
C ARG A 267 -34.02 6.78 -19.68
N GLN A 268 -35.25 6.54 -19.25
CA GLN A 268 -36.36 6.32 -20.17
C GLN A 268 -36.51 7.65 -20.91
N ALA A 269 -35.90 7.73 -22.10
CA ALA A 269 -36.21 8.76 -23.06
C ALA A 269 -37.70 8.61 -23.34
N THR A 270 -38.47 9.57 -22.83
CA THR A 270 -39.88 9.76 -23.11
C THR A 270 -40.02 10.01 -24.61
N ALA A 271 -40.16 8.93 -25.38
CA ALA A 271 -40.58 8.99 -26.77
C ALA A 271 -42.10 9.28 -26.77
N THR A 272 -42.45 10.56 -26.63
CA THR A 272 -43.80 11.03 -26.94
C THR A 272 -43.97 10.97 -28.46
N ARG A 273 -44.43 9.83 -28.98
CA ARG A 273 -44.98 9.74 -30.33
C ARG A 273 -46.27 10.55 -30.38
N ARG A 274 -46.24 11.70 -31.05
CA ARG A 274 -47.45 12.32 -31.61
C ARG A 274 -47.68 11.72 -32.99
N HIS A 275 -48.83 11.07 -33.16
CA HIS A 275 -49.50 10.95 -34.46
C HIS A 275 -50.46 12.13 -34.60
#